data_AF-A0A8S3I0Q4-F1
#
_entry.id   AF-A0A8S3I0Q4-F1
#
_cell.length_a   1.000
_cell.length_b   1.000
_cell.length_c   1.000
_cell.angle_alpha   90.00
_cell.angle_beta   90.00
_cell.angle_gamma   90.00
#
_symmetry.space_group_name_H-M   'P 1'
#
loop_
_entity.id
_entity.type
_entity.pdbx_description
1 polymer ?
#
loop_
_entity_poly.entity_id
_entity_poly.type
_entity_poly.pdbx_seq_one_letter_code
_entity_poly.pdbx_strand_id
1 'polypeptide(L)'
;MVWSTGDGSCPTNVALGDVNSDNLIDIVTANYQTDSVEVLCQDKRQMFLNQITYSTGTNSYPRSVIVADFNSDDHKGGKTDFFDLNLKKIKEIRKNQKNQENPNDLMKIELYSHPFKPK
;
A
#
# COMPACT_ATOMS: atom_id res chain seq x y z
N MET A 1 -17.70 -10.90 -12.50
CA MET A 1 -16.82 -11.53 -11.48
C MET A 1 -16.85 -10.65 -10.24
N VAL A 2 -16.83 -11.24 -9.05
CA VAL A 2 -16.79 -10.52 -7.77
C VAL A 2 -15.59 -11.03 -6.99
N TRP A 3 -14.87 -10.12 -6.34
CA TRP A 3 -13.71 -10.42 -5.52
C TRP A 3 -14.02 -10.07 -4.07
N SER A 4 -13.55 -10.89 -3.14
CA SER A 4 -13.74 -10.66 -1.71
C SER A 4 -12.49 -10.04 -1.13
N THR A 5 -12.64 -9.07 -0.23
CA THR A 5 -11.50 -8.52 0.51
C THR A 5 -11.10 -9.37 1.74
N GLY A 6 -11.64 -10.60 1.82
CA GLY A 6 -11.51 -11.49 2.97
C GLY A 6 -12.67 -11.37 3.97
N ASP A 7 -12.97 -12.47 4.67
CA ASP A 7 -14.06 -12.53 5.63
C ASP A 7 -13.81 -11.61 6.83
N GLY A 8 -14.78 -10.74 7.12
CA GLY A 8 -14.69 -9.80 8.23
C GLY A 8 -13.67 -8.67 8.05
N SER A 9 -13.08 -8.50 6.86
CA SER A 9 -12.01 -7.55 6.55
C SER A 9 -12.31 -6.08 6.85
N CYS A 10 -13.57 -5.65 6.66
CA CYS A 10 -13.97 -4.25 6.80
C CYS A 10 -13.07 -3.32 5.96
N PRO A 11 -13.13 -3.40 4.62
CA PRO A 11 -12.34 -2.53 3.76
C PRO A 11 -12.73 -1.07 3.99
N THR A 12 -11.74 -0.20 4.21
CA THR A 12 -11.95 1.23 4.51
C THR A 12 -11.48 2.16 3.40
N ASN A 13 -10.61 1.68 2.52
CA ASN A 13 -10.05 2.46 1.44
C ASN A 13 -9.57 1.57 0.28
N VAL A 14 -9.55 2.14 -0.92
CA VAL A 14 -9.05 1.53 -2.14
C VAL A 14 -8.16 2.52 -2.89
N ALA A 15 -7.08 2.02 -3.48
CA ALA A 15 -6.20 2.74 -4.39
C ALA A 15 -6.00 1.95 -5.68
N LEU A 16 -5.66 2.67 -6.75
CA LEU A 16 -5.39 2.12 -8.07
C LEU A 16 -3.99 2.54 -8.51
N GLY A 17 -3.25 1.61 -9.12
CA GLY A 17 -1.95 1.90 -9.72
C GLY A 17 -1.22 0.63 -10.13
N ASP A 18 -0.17 0.78 -10.93
CA ASP A 18 0.67 -0.35 -11.37
C ASP A 18 1.69 -0.68 -10.26
N VAL A 19 1.35 -1.61 -9.37
CA VAL A 19 2.22 -1.93 -8.22
C VAL A 19 3.23 -3.04 -8.54
N ASN A 20 3.10 -3.66 -9.70
CA ASN A 20 3.96 -4.78 -10.12
C ASN A 20 4.87 -4.45 -11.33
N SER A 21 4.74 -3.26 -11.90
CA SER A 21 5.48 -2.76 -13.08
C SER A 21 5.22 -3.53 -14.37
N ASP A 22 4.02 -4.05 -14.57
CA ASP A 22 3.60 -4.71 -15.81
C ASP A 22 2.86 -3.77 -16.79
N ASN A 23 2.68 -2.50 -16.42
CA ASN A 23 1.90 -1.45 -17.09
C ASN A 23 0.39 -1.68 -17.11
N LEU A 24 -0.14 -2.50 -16.20
CA LEU A 24 -1.57 -2.68 -15.98
C LEU A 24 -1.99 -2.05 -14.65
N ILE A 25 -3.27 -1.70 -14.52
CA ILE A 25 -3.78 -1.09 -13.29
C ILE A 25 -4.15 -2.19 -12.31
N ASP A 26 -3.47 -2.21 -11.17
CA ASP A 26 -3.80 -3.08 -10.05
C ASP A 26 -4.74 -2.37 -9.06
N ILE A 27 -5.41 -3.16 -8.23
CA ILE A 27 -6.27 -2.68 -7.14
C ILE A 27 -5.60 -2.99 -5.82
N VAL A 28 -5.53 -2.00 -4.94
CA VAL A 28 -5.01 -2.15 -3.57
C VAL A 28 -6.09 -1.74 -2.56
N THR A 29 -6.36 -2.57 -1.56
CA THR A 29 -7.39 -2.29 -0.53
C THR A 29 -6.78 -2.29 0.86
N ALA A 30 -7.27 -1.39 1.72
CA ALA A 30 -6.93 -1.36 3.15
C ALA A 30 -8.04 -2.00 3.98
N ASN A 31 -7.73 -3.10 4.66
CA ASN A 31 -8.67 -3.92 5.41
C ASN A 31 -8.49 -3.71 6.91
N TYR A 32 -9.38 -2.91 7.48
CA TYR A 32 -9.24 -2.36 8.83
C TYR A 32 -9.24 -3.43 9.93
N GLN A 33 -10.09 -4.44 9.79
CA GLN A 33 -10.37 -5.38 10.87
C GLN A 33 -9.45 -6.61 10.83
N THR A 34 -8.92 -6.93 9.65
CA THR A 34 -7.95 -8.02 9.43
C THR A 34 -6.50 -7.55 9.46
N ASP A 35 -6.25 -6.27 9.78
CA ASP A 35 -4.92 -5.67 9.82
C ASP A 35 -4.10 -5.96 8.54
N SER A 36 -4.74 -5.83 7.38
CA SER A 36 -4.14 -6.24 6.11
C SER A 36 -4.34 -5.22 4.99
N VAL A 37 -3.47 -5.31 4.00
CA VAL A 37 -3.65 -4.73 2.68
C VAL A 37 -3.77 -5.89 1.69
N GLU A 38 -4.68 -5.78 0.72
CA GLU A 38 -4.78 -6.76 -0.36
C GLU A 38 -4.51 -6.11 -1.71
N VAL A 39 -3.78 -6.84 -2.56
CA VAL A 39 -3.41 -6.45 -3.92
C VAL A 39 -4.05 -7.43 -4.90
N LEU A 40 -4.82 -6.91 -5.86
CA LEU A 40 -5.36 -7.66 -6.97
C LEU A 40 -4.70 -7.17 -8.25
N CYS A 41 -3.87 -8.02 -8.86
CA CYS A 41 -3.15 -7.66 -10.08
C CYS A 41 -4.01 -7.92 -11.31
N GLN A 42 -3.97 -7.03 -12.30
CA GLN A 42 -4.62 -7.28 -13.58
C GLN A 42 -3.69 -8.11 -14.48
N ASP A 43 -4.24 -9.03 -15.28
CA ASP A 43 -3.51 -9.74 -16.32
C ASP A 43 -3.72 -9.11 -17.71
N LYS A 44 -2.91 -9.53 -18.69
CA LYS A 44 -3.01 -9.05 -20.08
C LYS A 44 -4.32 -9.40 -20.78
N ARG A 45 -5.16 -10.24 -20.17
CA ARG A 45 -6.51 -10.61 -20.64
C ARG A 45 -7.58 -9.74 -19.98
N GLN A 46 -7.18 -8.70 -19.26
CA GLN A 46 -8.02 -7.79 -18.49
C GLN A 46 -8.79 -8.49 -17.37
N MET A 47 -8.27 -9.60 -16.86
CA MET A 47 -8.81 -10.32 -15.70
C MET A 47 -7.96 -10.01 -14.48
N PHE A 48 -8.59 -9.83 -13.32
CA PHE A 48 -7.85 -9.77 -12.07
C PHE A 48 -7.38 -11.19 -11.69
N LEU A 49 -6.16 -11.30 -11.16
CA LEU A 49 -5.56 -12.53 -10.65
C LEU A 49 -5.86 -12.68 -9.15
N ASN A 50 -5.56 -13.87 -8.60
CA ASN A 50 -5.70 -14.17 -7.17
C ASN A 50 -5.18 -13.03 -6.29
N GLN A 51 -5.98 -12.62 -5.30
CA GLN A 51 -5.60 -11.58 -4.36
C GLN A 51 -4.38 -12.01 -3.54
N ILE A 52 -3.46 -11.07 -3.33
CA ILE A 52 -2.30 -11.25 -2.47
C ILE A 52 -2.53 -10.39 -1.22
N THR A 53 -2.51 -11.04 -0.04
CA THR A 53 -2.72 -10.37 1.24
C THR A 53 -1.39 -10.09 1.93
N TYR A 54 -1.20 -8.85 2.35
CA TYR A 54 -0.06 -8.37 3.13
C TYR A 54 -0.52 -7.98 4.53
N SER A 55 0.18 -8.46 5.56
CA SER A 55 -0.06 -8.01 6.92
C SER A 55 0.53 -6.61 7.12
N THR A 56 -0.24 -5.74 7.76
CA THR A 56 0.24 -4.42 8.23
C THR A 56 0.64 -4.45 9.71
N GLY A 57 0.66 -5.65 10.32
CA GLY A 57 0.98 -5.88 11.74
C GLY A 57 -0.25 -5.92 12.64
N THR A 58 -0.22 -6.72 13.70
CA THR A 58 -1.36 -6.87 14.63
C THR A 58 -1.77 -5.53 15.26
N ASN A 59 -3.08 -5.25 15.28
CA ASN A 59 -3.68 -4.02 15.78
C ASN A 59 -3.19 -2.75 15.06
N SER A 60 -2.84 -2.86 13.79
CA SER A 60 -2.43 -1.75 12.93
C SER A 60 -3.64 -0.93 12.47
N TYR A 61 -4.79 -1.57 12.23
CA TYR A 61 -6.03 -0.93 11.80
C TYR A 61 -5.83 0.01 10.59
N PRO A 62 -5.41 -0.51 9.42
CA PRO A 62 -5.13 0.32 8.26
C PRO A 62 -6.41 1.03 7.80
N ARG A 63 -6.33 2.35 7.59
CA ARG A 63 -7.49 3.19 7.24
C ARG A 63 -7.42 3.79 5.85
N SER A 64 -6.21 3.87 5.30
CA SER A 64 -5.95 4.44 4.00
C SER A 64 -4.78 3.70 3.39
N VAL A 65 -4.82 3.52 2.08
CA VAL A 65 -3.68 3.11 1.28
C VAL A 65 -3.47 4.13 0.16
N ILE A 66 -2.22 4.39 -0.18
CA ILE A 66 -1.86 5.27 -1.29
C ILE A 66 -0.87 4.50 -2.16
N VAL A 67 -1.06 4.58 -3.47
CA VAL A 67 -0.15 4.02 -4.47
C VAL A 67 0.55 5.21 -5.15
N ALA A 68 1.86 5.33 -4.96
CA ALA A 68 2.70 6.33 -5.59
C ALA A 68 4.17 5.88 -5.57
N ASP A 69 4.99 6.41 -6.47
CA ASP A 69 6.44 6.25 -6.38
C ASP A 69 6.97 7.13 -5.23
N PHE A 70 7.34 6.49 -4.11
CA PHE A 70 7.78 7.18 -2.90
C PHE A 70 9.30 7.14 -2.70
N ASN A 71 9.97 6.14 -3.27
CA ASN A 71 11.41 5.96 -3.11
C ASN A 71 12.22 6.63 -4.23
N SER A 72 11.57 7.14 -5.28
CA SER A 72 12.22 7.75 -6.45
C SER A 72 13.31 6.85 -7.03
N ASP A 73 13.11 5.53 -6.93
CA ASP A 73 14.03 4.58 -7.53
C ASP A 73 13.88 4.67 -9.05
N ASP A 74 14.93 5.17 -9.70
CA ASP A 74 14.97 5.48 -11.13
C ASP A 74 15.01 4.20 -12.01
N HIS A 75 14.44 3.11 -11.51
CA HIS A 75 14.29 1.86 -12.24
C HIS A 75 13.28 2.10 -13.36
N LYS A 76 13.79 2.33 -14.57
CA LYS A 76 13.06 2.30 -15.85
C LYS A 76 11.95 1.23 -15.80
N GLY A 77 10.72 1.65 -15.53
CA GLY A 77 9.61 0.75 -15.22
C GLY A 77 8.60 1.28 -14.20
N GLY A 78 8.91 2.33 -13.43
CA GLY A 78 7.91 2.98 -12.56
C GLY A 78 7.37 2.05 -11.48
N LYS A 79 8.25 1.61 -10.57
CA LYS A 79 7.79 0.83 -9.42
C LYS A 79 6.96 1.74 -8.53
N THR A 80 5.66 1.60 -8.63
CA THR A 80 4.74 2.32 -7.76
C THR A 80 4.77 1.62 -6.41
N ASP A 81 5.30 2.30 -5.40
CA ASP A 81 5.22 1.85 -4.03
C ASP A 81 3.76 1.98 -3.54
N PHE A 82 3.40 1.22 -2.51
CA PHE A 82 2.16 1.44 -1.80
C PHE A 82 2.42 1.59 -0.30
N PHE A 83 1.66 2.48 0.34
CA PHE A 83 1.82 2.84 1.73
C PHE A 83 0.48 2.81 2.45
N ASP A 84 0.39 2.14 3.60
CA ASP A 84 -0.78 2.17 4.47
C ASP A 84 -0.64 3.21 5.61
N LEU A 85 -1.68 4.02 5.80
CA LEU A 85 -1.76 5.00 6.88
C LEU A 85 -2.80 4.56 7.91
N ASN A 86 -2.37 4.42 9.17
CA ASN A 86 -3.25 4.28 10.33
C ASN A 86 -3.22 5.53 11.23
N LEU A 87 -4.20 5.66 12.13
CA LEU A 87 -4.36 6.87 12.96
C LEU A 87 -3.18 7.09 13.92
N LYS A 88 -2.53 6.02 14.40
CA LYS A 88 -1.33 6.13 15.26
C LYS A 88 -0.16 6.70 14.46
N LYS A 89 0.10 6.16 13.27
CA LYS A 89 1.15 6.60 12.35
C LYS A 89 0.88 8.01 11.80
N ILE A 90 -0.36 8.37 11.50
CA ILE A 90 -0.75 9.76 11.13
C ILE A 90 -0.45 10.75 12.26
N LYS A 91 -0.77 10.40 13.52
CA LYS A 91 -0.48 11.26 14.68
C LYS A 91 1.02 11.41 14.89
N GLU A 92 1.78 10.34 14.69
CA GLU A 92 3.24 10.34 14.75
C GLU A 92 3.87 11.20 13.64
N ILE A 93 3.44 11.03 12.38
CA ILE A 93 3.85 11.87 11.25
C ILE A 93 3.56 13.35 11.55
N ARG A 94 2.35 13.69 12.03
CA ARG A 94 1.98 15.07 12.40
C ARG A 94 2.83 15.63 13.56
N LYS A 95 3.27 14.78 14.49
CA LYS A 95 4.15 15.17 15.60
C LYS A 95 5.58 15.41 15.10
N ASN A 96 6.07 14.57 14.20
CA ASN A 96 7.41 14.66 13.63
C ASN A 96 7.53 15.86 12.66
N GLN A 97 6.46 16.17 11.91
CA GLN A 97 6.37 17.38 11.08
C GLN A 97 6.43 18.69 11.88
N LYS A 98 6.05 18.69 13.15
CA LYS A 98 6.17 19.88 14.02
C LYS A 98 7.55 20.05 14.64
N ASN A 99 8.41 19.01 14.59
CA ASN A 99 9.63 18.93 15.38
C ASN A 99 10.93 18.75 14.57
N GLN A 100 10.95 18.87 13.24
CA GLN A 100 12.19 18.69 12.47
C GLN A 100 12.42 19.77 11.39
N GLU A 101 13.48 20.55 11.61
CA GLU A 101 14.17 21.45 10.66
C GLU A 101 15.14 20.70 9.71
N ASN A 102 15.02 19.37 9.56
CA ASN A 102 15.87 18.60 8.65
C ASN A 102 15.03 17.80 7.65
N PRO A 103 14.96 18.23 6.37
CA PRO A 103 14.20 17.55 5.32
C PRO A 103 14.61 16.09 5.08
N ASN A 104 15.84 15.71 5.46
CA ASN A 104 16.38 14.37 5.24
C ASN A 104 16.02 13.35 6.35
N ASP A 105 15.50 13.81 7.50
CA ASP A 105 15.08 12.91 8.59
C ASP A 105 13.65 12.36 8.40
N LEU A 106 12.88 12.97 7.50
CA LEU A 106 11.50 12.55 7.16
C LEU A 106 11.45 11.34 6.21
N MET A 107 12.52 11.07 5.45
CA MET A 107 12.58 9.99 4.46
C MET A 107 12.83 8.59 5.08
N LYS A 108 13.14 8.53 6.39
CA LYS A 108 13.50 7.30 7.12
C LYS A 108 12.39 6.70 7.96
N ILE A 109 11.24 7.36 8.09
CA ILE A 109 10.15 6.88 8.94
C ILE A 109 9.36 5.81 8.17
N GLU A 110 10.00 4.66 8.03
CA GLU A 110 9.44 3.36 7.69
C GLU A 110 8.52 3.35 6.47
N LEU A 111 9.15 3.51 5.31
CA LEU A 111 8.70 2.86 4.08
C LEU A 111 8.61 1.35 4.38
N TYR A 112 7.44 0.86 4.78
CA TYR A 112 7.10 -0.54 4.55
C TYR A 112 6.78 -0.71 3.07
N SER A 113 7.71 -0.32 2.19
CA SER A 113 7.70 -0.85 0.84
C SER A 113 7.88 -2.35 1.03
N HIS A 114 6.80 -3.11 0.89
CA HIS A 114 6.93 -4.53 0.62
C HIS A 114 7.37 -4.56 -0.83
N PRO A 115 8.66 -4.81 -1.15
CA PRO A 115 9.06 -4.95 -2.53
C PRO A 115 8.20 -6.05 -3.13
N PHE A 116 7.30 -5.67 -4.03
CA PHE A 116 6.45 -6.62 -4.72
C PHE A 116 7.38 -7.52 -5.55
N LYS A 117 7.43 -8.81 -5.20
CA LYS A 117 8.13 -9.83 -5.98
C LYS A 117 7.11 -10.89 -6.39
N PRO A 118 6.41 -10.70 -7.52
CA PRO A 118 5.64 -11.77 -8.11
C PRO A 118 6.63 -12.80 -8.69
N LYS A 119 6.32 -14.08 -8.52
CA LYS A 119 7.03 -15.16 -9.21
C LYS A 119 6.59 -15.25 -10.67
#